data_AF-A0A7Y5KXM1-F1
#
_entry.id   AF-A0A7Y5KXM1-F1
#
_cell.length_a   1.000
_cell.length_b   1.000
_cell.length_c   1.000
_cell.angle_alpha   90.00
_cell.angle_beta   90.00
_cell.angle_gamma   90.00
#
_symmetry.space_group_name_H-M   'P 1'
#
loop_
_entity.id
_entity.type
_entity.pdbx_description
1 polymer ?
#
loop_
_entity_poly.entity_id
_entity_poly.type
_entity_poly.pdbx_seq_one_letter_code
_entity_poly.pdbx_strand_id
1 'polypeptide(L)'
;MRRLSLGLSFGFVLAIAGGCGDDTSTQGGGGGSSNGGSSSDGGGGGAPSTGGAPSTGGSSSDGGSTATDMGGAGGGPVDPWAGPIVSLKELDLGEGAIGQPQKFPIPNNTIGLTTLTQSGTQIAMGIATLRPPSAGSVIYNFEIPGTGMPYFVDTGILVGGNPLSDLVDAWPIKEGDWVLRIAGNEGLETAHSSVYVRRTVDGQFHGGALDVHVYIAPGSGASQSYVTGVLDDLFDDYYAPLLGISKGNVSFASISSAYDVVGSNDEYRQMLASSSTANSAPAINLFVVGDFGGDIDDALGIAGGIPGAPMVHGTTRSGVAYTPTGDQGYDASVLAHEIGHLGGLFHTTEFQTTAFDPLGDTPQCPNINNMNPNNCPDVQNVMFPIAYGGYQLTQLQQRVIWGSALYRGIIEAGGQPSPPLLPALPAPSAATAPIQIGYRLPVSAAPAPSSVDSSLERLLLATWCDAGADVEALILARIGEAEVAELLAIARDEASFDVARGRALELLAKTSLDEEQANEVVRIARAALARPSSGRRARLAAIEALGSLSHADLWAALDGSPALEDPVVSERVDTL
;
A
#
# COMPACT_ATOMS: atom_id res chain seq x y z
N MET A 1 41.70 15.39 43.33
CA MET A 1 41.99 14.35 42.31
C MET A 1 41.10 13.15 42.63
N ARG A 2 40.41 12.48 41.70
CA ARG A 2 40.11 12.75 40.28
C ARG A 2 38.58 12.61 40.08
N ARG A 3 38.02 13.22 39.03
CA ARG A 3 36.70 12.82 38.51
C ARG A 3 36.84 11.50 37.74
N LEU A 4 35.82 10.65 37.76
CA LEU A 4 35.45 9.83 36.61
C LEU A 4 34.00 10.17 36.25
N SER A 5 33.80 10.59 35.01
CA SER A 5 32.51 10.60 34.35
C SER A 5 32.48 9.41 33.39
N LEU A 6 31.48 8.55 33.48
CA LEU A 6 31.09 7.73 32.34
C LEU A 6 29.88 8.43 31.69
N GLY A 7 30.09 8.97 30.49
CA GLY A 7 29.00 9.20 29.57
C GLY A 7 28.66 7.87 28.91
N LEU A 8 27.43 7.43 29.02
CA LEU A 8 26.90 6.28 28.27
C LEU A 8 26.13 6.85 27.07
N SER A 9 26.79 6.90 25.92
CA SER A 9 26.11 7.16 24.65
C SER A 9 25.23 5.96 24.32
N PHE A 10 23.91 6.14 24.43
CA PHE A 10 22.95 5.17 23.90
C PHE A 10 22.87 5.30 22.39
N GLY A 11 23.70 4.53 21.68
CA GLY A 11 23.44 4.20 20.28
C GLY A 11 22.31 3.18 20.22
N PHE A 12 21.11 3.62 19.88
CA PHE A 12 19.98 2.72 19.64
C PHE A 12 20.07 2.20 18.21
N VAL A 13 20.19 0.88 18.05
CA VAL A 13 19.92 0.21 16.78
C VAL A 13 18.42 -0.05 16.76
N LEU A 14 17.70 0.68 15.92
CA LEU A 14 16.26 0.52 15.74
C LEU A 14 16.04 -0.49 14.60
N ALA A 15 15.42 -1.63 14.91
CA ALA A 15 14.88 -2.52 13.88
C ALA A 15 13.57 -1.90 13.35
N ILE A 16 13.34 -2.01 12.05
CA ILE A 16 12.25 -1.34 11.34
C ILE A 16 11.28 -2.41 10.80
N ALA A 17 9.98 -2.11 10.88
CA ALA A 17 8.93 -2.88 10.22
C ALA A 17 7.78 -1.93 9.84
N GLY A 18 7.90 -1.28 8.68
CA GLY A 18 6.75 -0.66 8.02
C GLY A 18 5.86 -1.75 7.40
N GLY A 19 4.56 -1.49 7.25
CA GLY A 19 3.68 -2.40 6.52
C GLY A 19 3.99 -2.38 5.01
N CYS A 20 4.09 -3.56 4.40
CA CYS A 20 4.28 -3.76 2.95
C CYS A 20 5.43 -2.95 2.32
N GLY A 21 6.68 -3.31 2.66
CA GLY A 21 7.87 -2.89 1.92
C GLY A 21 9.06 -2.50 2.80
N ASP A 22 10.08 -3.37 2.82
CA ASP A 22 11.54 -3.10 2.81
C ASP A 22 12.31 -4.37 3.29
N ASP A 23 13.54 -4.61 2.79
CA ASP A 23 14.21 -5.92 2.85
C ASP A 23 15.75 -5.81 3.16
N THR A 24 16.50 -6.89 3.56
CA THR A 24 17.93 -6.74 4.00
C THR A 24 18.99 -7.87 3.74
N SER A 25 19.75 -7.84 2.63
CA SER A 25 20.91 -8.73 2.33
C SER A 25 22.28 -8.26 2.82
N THR A 26 23.16 -9.24 3.04
CA THR A 26 24.62 -9.05 2.97
C THR A 26 25.32 -10.19 2.23
N GLN A 27 26.25 -9.84 1.33
CA GLN A 27 27.46 -10.62 1.08
C GLN A 27 28.68 -9.69 1.22
N GLY A 28 29.83 -10.22 1.63
CA GLY A 28 30.97 -9.41 2.05
C GLY A 28 32.31 -9.84 1.48
N GLY A 29 33.19 -8.86 1.27
CA GLY A 29 34.59 -9.04 0.87
C GLY A 29 34.98 -8.15 -0.32
N GLY A 30 36.04 -7.34 -0.26
CA GLY A 30 36.86 -6.99 0.89
C GLY A 30 38.18 -6.28 0.51
N GLY A 31 38.74 -5.51 1.44
CA GLY A 31 40.16 -5.12 1.48
C GLY A 31 40.70 -4.21 0.36
N GLY A 32 40.69 -2.89 0.58
CA GLY A 32 41.46 -1.93 -0.23
C GLY A 32 41.86 -0.70 0.59
N SER A 33 43.17 -0.46 0.76
CA SER A 33 43.70 0.64 1.59
C SER A 33 44.76 1.43 0.85
N SER A 34 44.61 2.76 0.78
CA SER A 34 45.74 3.68 0.53
C SER A 34 45.44 5.16 0.86
N ASN A 35 46.18 5.66 1.85
CA ASN A 35 46.62 7.03 2.12
C ASN A 35 46.42 8.17 1.08
N GLY A 36 46.20 9.38 1.62
CA GLY A 36 46.70 10.66 1.09
C GLY A 36 45.61 11.59 0.52
N GLY A 37 45.70 12.92 0.66
CA GLY A 37 46.67 13.74 1.39
C GLY A 37 46.72 15.19 0.87
N SER A 38 47.04 16.18 1.73
CA SER A 38 47.06 17.64 1.48
C SER A 38 45.73 18.29 1.03
N SER A 39 45.23 19.43 1.53
CA SER A 39 45.75 20.66 2.19
C SER A 39 46.20 21.80 1.25
N SER A 40 45.42 22.88 1.20
CA SER A 40 45.89 24.24 0.94
C SER A 40 44.86 25.29 1.39
N ASP A 41 45.35 26.44 1.87
CA ASP A 41 44.57 27.55 2.41
C ASP A 41 44.20 28.63 1.38
N GLY A 42 43.26 29.50 1.75
CA GLY A 42 43.04 30.82 1.14
C GLY A 42 41.58 31.10 0.79
N GLY A 43 41.04 32.30 0.98
CA GLY A 43 41.58 33.52 1.61
C GLY A 43 40.52 34.62 1.50
N GLY A 44 40.22 35.32 2.60
CA GLY A 44 38.97 36.10 2.70
C GLY A 44 39.06 37.61 2.41
N GLY A 45 37.87 38.23 2.32
CA GLY A 45 37.67 39.68 2.49
C GLY A 45 37.01 40.41 1.31
N GLY A 46 36.12 41.38 1.60
CA GLY A 46 35.72 42.40 0.61
C GLY A 46 34.21 42.65 0.43
N ALA A 47 33.57 43.32 1.39
CA ALA A 47 32.45 44.25 1.11
C ALA A 47 33.04 45.66 0.80
N PRO A 48 32.31 46.72 0.36
CA PRO A 48 30.84 46.86 0.39
C PRO A 48 30.12 47.69 -0.73
N SER A 49 28.79 47.52 -0.81
CA SER A 49 27.75 48.58 -1.03
C SER A 49 27.62 49.40 -2.33
N THR A 50 26.42 49.99 -2.48
CA THR A 50 25.89 50.90 -3.53
C THR A 50 25.43 50.23 -4.84
N GLY A 51 24.32 50.64 -5.50
CA GLY A 51 23.24 51.54 -5.06
C GLY A 51 22.49 52.21 -6.22
N GLY A 52 21.14 52.30 -6.16
CA GLY A 52 20.33 53.10 -7.09
C GLY A 52 19.13 52.37 -7.74
N ALA A 53 18.06 53.13 -7.98
CA ALA A 53 16.83 52.78 -8.71
C ALA A 53 16.66 53.77 -9.90
N PRO A 54 15.56 53.87 -10.69
CA PRO A 54 14.24 53.20 -10.56
C PRO A 54 13.52 52.77 -11.88
N SER A 55 12.39 52.05 -11.69
CA SER A 55 11.12 52.08 -12.46
C SER A 55 11.10 51.94 -14.00
N THR A 56 10.27 51.01 -14.52
CA THR A 56 8.95 51.30 -15.16
C THR A 56 8.30 50.03 -15.73
N GLY A 57 6.99 50.08 -15.98
CA GLY A 57 6.22 49.04 -16.69
C GLY A 57 5.46 48.10 -15.78
N GLY A 58 4.13 48.09 -15.88
CA GLY A 58 3.24 47.18 -15.15
C GLY A 58 2.28 46.45 -16.07
N SER A 59 1.73 45.34 -15.61
CA SER A 59 0.60 44.63 -16.20
C SER A 59 -0.25 44.03 -15.07
N SER A 60 -1.57 44.07 -15.21
CA SER A 60 -2.53 43.65 -14.18
C SER A 60 -3.04 42.22 -14.42
N SER A 61 -3.05 41.41 -13.38
CA SER A 61 -3.78 40.14 -13.33
C SER A 61 -4.22 39.86 -11.88
N ASP A 62 -5.52 39.89 -11.62
CA ASP A 62 -6.09 39.63 -10.29
C ASP A 62 -5.98 38.13 -9.95
N GLY A 63 -4.95 37.77 -9.16
CA GLY A 63 -4.78 36.46 -8.54
C GLY A 63 -4.94 36.57 -7.03
N GLY A 64 -6.11 36.18 -6.51
CA GLY A 64 -6.49 36.36 -5.11
C GLY A 64 -5.84 35.39 -4.12
N SER A 65 -4.52 35.23 -4.13
CA SER A 65 -3.78 34.38 -3.18
C SER A 65 -3.50 35.12 -1.87
N THR A 66 -4.43 35.08 -0.91
CA THR A 66 -4.23 35.66 0.44
C THR A 66 -3.37 34.76 1.32
N ALA A 67 -2.08 34.67 1.00
CA ALA A 67 -1.08 34.21 1.95
C ALA A 67 -0.97 35.27 3.08
N THR A 68 -1.42 34.92 4.28
CA THR A 68 -1.41 35.85 5.42
C THR A 68 -0.02 35.98 6.02
N ASP A 69 0.70 37.01 5.58
CA ASP A 69 1.88 37.53 6.27
C ASP A 69 1.55 37.81 7.75
N MET A 70 2.22 37.12 8.67
CA MET A 70 2.03 37.21 10.13
C MET A 70 2.68 38.50 10.72
N GLY A 71 2.47 39.63 10.04
CA GLY A 71 3.05 40.94 10.34
C GLY A 71 2.08 41.99 10.91
N GLY A 72 0.86 41.59 11.31
CA GLY A 72 -0.21 42.51 11.72
C GLY A 72 -0.80 42.25 13.11
N ALA A 73 -0.57 43.17 14.06
CA ALA A 73 -1.16 43.07 15.40
C ALA A 73 -2.63 43.52 15.43
N GLY A 74 -3.53 42.71 16.00
CA GLY A 74 -4.89 43.12 16.37
C GLY A 74 -6.01 42.11 16.11
N GLY A 75 -5.79 41.12 15.24
CA GLY A 75 -6.71 40.00 15.08
C GLY A 75 -6.61 39.00 16.24
N GLY A 76 -7.74 38.52 16.74
CA GLY A 76 -7.76 37.25 17.48
C GLY A 76 -7.47 36.08 16.54
N PRO A 77 -7.14 34.88 17.05
CA PRO A 77 -6.96 33.70 16.20
C PRO A 77 -8.24 33.45 15.39
N VAL A 78 -8.10 33.43 14.07
CA VAL A 78 -9.20 33.09 13.16
C VAL A 78 -9.51 31.60 13.35
N ASP A 79 -10.78 31.27 13.57
CA ASP A 79 -11.22 29.87 13.63
C ASP A 79 -11.01 29.21 12.25
N PRO A 80 -10.11 28.21 12.12
CA PRO A 80 -9.88 27.53 10.86
C PRO A 80 -11.10 26.73 10.39
N TRP A 81 -12.07 26.46 11.27
CA TRP A 81 -13.29 25.71 10.97
C TRP A 81 -14.48 26.61 10.61
N ALA A 82 -14.28 27.92 10.57
CA ALA A 82 -15.31 28.88 10.17
C ALA A 82 -15.81 28.66 8.73
N GLY A 83 -17.09 28.97 8.52
CA GLY A 83 -17.82 28.76 7.27
C GLY A 83 -18.86 27.62 7.36
N PRO A 84 -19.45 27.20 6.24
CA PRO A 84 -20.29 26.00 6.18
C PRO A 84 -19.50 24.74 6.55
N ILE A 85 -20.17 23.74 7.12
CA ILE A 85 -19.61 22.38 7.23
C ILE A 85 -19.48 21.80 5.83
N VAL A 86 -18.32 21.21 5.54
CA VAL A 86 -18.05 20.37 4.36
C VAL A 86 -17.65 18.98 4.85
N SER A 87 -17.86 17.92 4.06
CA SER A 87 -17.63 16.56 4.57
C SER A 87 -16.18 16.28 4.96
N LEU A 88 -15.25 16.88 4.25
CA LEU A 88 -13.81 16.71 4.45
C LEU A 88 -13.14 18.07 4.20
N LYS A 89 -12.35 18.56 5.15
CA LYS A 89 -11.63 19.84 5.05
C LYS A 89 -10.18 19.68 5.48
N GLU A 90 -9.26 20.25 4.71
CA GLU A 90 -7.86 20.38 5.09
C GLU A 90 -7.66 21.53 6.09
N LEU A 91 -6.83 21.28 7.10
CA LEU A 91 -6.15 22.28 7.89
C LEU A 91 -4.64 22.10 7.70
N ASP A 92 -4.04 23.05 6.98
CA ASP A 92 -2.60 23.20 6.85
C ASP A 92 -1.98 23.62 8.20
N LEU A 93 -0.91 22.93 8.62
CA LEU A 93 -0.11 23.25 9.82
C LEU A 93 1.25 23.86 9.47
N GLY A 94 1.60 23.92 8.18
CA GLY A 94 2.87 24.38 7.65
C GLY A 94 4.07 23.50 8.04
N GLU A 95 5.26 24.08 7.84
CA GLU A 95 6.55 23.51 8.25
C GLU A 95 6.67 23.39 9.78
N GLY A 96 6.71 22.16 10.27
CA GLY A 96 7.00 21.80 11.65
C GLY A 96 8.46 21.39 11.83
N ALA A 97 9.14 21.91 12.86
CA ALA A 97 10.48 21.46 13.22
C ALA A 97 10.44 20.04 13.83
N ILE A 98 11.34 19.16 13.40
CA ILE A 98 11.35 17.75 13.83
C ILE A 98 11.53 17.64 15.35
N GLY A 99 10.76 16.74 15.96
CA GLY A 99 10.68 16.55 17.41
C GLY A 99 9.83 17.57 18.16
N GLN A 100 9.37 18.66 17.52
CA GLN A 100 8.50 19.65 18.16
C GLN A 100 7.00 19.30 18.01
N PRO A 101 6.16 19.62 19.01
CA PRO A 101 4.72 19.41 18.92
C PRO A 101 4.01 20.53 18.14
N GLN A 102 3.43 20.20 16.98
CA GLN A 102 2.43 21.03 16.31
C GLN A 102 1.07 20.82 16.97
N LYS A 103 0.39 21.92 17.34
CA LYS A 103 -0.96 21.90 17.89
C LYS A 103 -1.99 22.27 16.82
N PHE A 104 -3.15 21.62 16.85
CA PHE A 104 -4.26 21.96 15.96
C PHE A 104 -5.61 21.71 16.64
N PRO A 105 -6.62 22.58 16.46
CA PRO A 105 -7.96 22.35 16.99
C PRO A 105 -8.71 21.34 16.11
N ILE A 106 -9.35 20.35 16.71
CA ILE A 106 -10.40 19.53 16.07
C ILE A 106 -11.77 20.03 16.54
N PRO A 107 -12.71 20.32 15.62
CA PRO A 107 -14.02 20.88 15.95
C PRO A 107 -15.04 19.81 16.30
N ASN A 108 -16.22 20.24 16.77
CA ASN A 108 -17.39 19.38 16.92
C ASN A 108 -17.80 18.66 15.61
N ASN A 109 -18.57 17.59 15.78
CA ASN A 109 -19.12 16.73 14.72
C ASN A 109 -18.06 16.08 13.80
N THR A 110 -16.81 16.00 14.25
CA THR A 110 -15.75 15.26 13.55
C THR A 110 -15.95 13.76 13.74
N ILE A 111 -15.94 13.00 12.64
CA ILE A 111 -16.02 11.52 12.62
C ILE A 111 -14.69 10.86 12.27
N GLY A 112 -13.70 11.61 11.82
CA GLY A 112 -12.33 11.13 11.67
C GLY A 112 -11.36 12.21 11.23
N LEU A 113 -10.08 11.88 11.25
CA LEU A 113 -9.00 12.71 10.72
C LEU A 113 -7.90 11.86 10.09
N THR A 114 -7.21 12.43 9.10
CA THR A 114 -6.03 11.85 8.46
C THR A 114 -4.93 12.91 8.43
N THR A 115 -3.79 12.60 9.02
CA THR A 115 -2.60 13.47 9.02
C THR A 115 -1.71 13.12 7.83
N LEU A 116 -1.37 14.11 7.02
CA LEU A 116 -0.38 14.00 5.94
C LEU A 116 0.85 14.83 6.31
N THR A 117 2.03 14.22 6.30
CA THR A 117 3.32 14.90 6.50
C THR A 117 4.21 14.64 5.29
N GLN A 118 4.88 15.67 4.80
CA GLN A 118 5.76 15.60 3.63
C GLN A 118 7.09 16.32 3.89
N SER A 119 8.18 15.81 3.33
CA SER A 119 9.50 16.44 3.37
C SER A 119 10.14 16.47 1.98
N GLY A 120 10.99 17.45 1.73
CA GLY A 120 11.76 17.56 0.49
C GLY A 120 12.95 16.58 0.39
N THR A 121 13.00 15.55 1.23
CA THR A 121 14.13 14.61 1.34
C THR A 121 13.64 13.17 1.52
N GLN A 122 14.43 12.20 1.04
CA GLN A 122 14.18 10.77 1.29
C GLN A 122 14.75 10.30 2.63
N ILE A 123 14.65 11.15 3.67
CA ILE A 123 15.06 10.80 5.03
C ILE A 123 13.84 10.28 5.78
N ALA A 124 14.00 9.16 6.48
CA ALA A 124 12.91 8.51 7.21
C ALA A 124 12.39 9.41 8.35
N MET A 125 11.07 9.49 8.44
CA MET A 125 10.30 10.22 9.45
C MET A 125 9.08 9.42 9.90
N GLY A 126 8.58 9.69 11.10
CA GLY A 126 7.44 8.97 11.66
C GLY A 126 6.65 9.74 12.70
N ILE A 127 5.43 9.28 12.96
CA ILE A 127 4.49 9.90 13.90
C ILE A 127 4.87 9.52 15.34
N ALA A 128 5.81 10.26 15.93
CA ALA A 128 6.27 10.03 17.29
C ALA A 128 5.16 10.21 18.35
N THR A 129 4.18 11.08 18.10
CA THR A 129 2.87 11.08 18.77
C THR A 129 1.78 11.73 17.92
N LEU A 130 0.59 11.13 17.90
CA LEU A 130 -0.69 11.79 17.59
C LEU A 130 -1.57 11.69 18.83
N ARG A 131 -1.91 12.84 19.43
CA ARG A 131 -2.53 12.90 20.77
C ARG A 131 -3.79 13.79 20.78
N PRO A 132 -4.95 13.27 21.25
CA PRO A 132 -6.12 14.09 21.54
C PRO A 132 -5.91 15.06 22.71
N PRO A 133 -6.91 15.90 23.06
CA PRO A 133 -6.86 16.75 24.24
C PRO A 133 -6.68 15.99 25.56
N SER A 134 -7.20 14.77 25.64
CA SER A 134 -7.08 13.82 26.76
C SER A 134 -5.64 13.31 26.98
N ALA A 135 -5.39 12.65 28.12
CA ALA A 135 -4.03 12.32 28.55
C ALA A 135 -3.34 11.21 27.73
N GLY A 136 -4.10 10.28 27.14
CA GLY A 136 -3.57 9.23 26.27
C GLY A 136 -3.30 9.73 24.84
N SER A 137 -2.75 8.84 24.02
CA SER A 137 -2.44 9.07 22.60
C SER A 137 -3.16 8.03 21.74
N VAL A 138 -3.31 8.29 20.44
CA VAL A 138 -3.85 7.31 19.47
C VAL A 138 -2.74 6.74 18.59
N ILE A 139 -1.64 7.48 18.43
CA ILE A 139 -0.34 6.99 17.97
C ILE A 139 0.70 7.48 18.98
N TYR A 140 1.61 6.61 19.43
CA TYR A 140 2.67 6.93 20.37
C TYR A 140 3.91 6.10 20.05
N ASN A 141 5.11 6.70 20.04
CA ASN A 141 6.34 6.00 19.70
C ASN A 141 6.24 5.26 18.35
N PHE A 142 5.65 5.94 17.35
CA PHE A 142 5.41 5.42 16.01
C PHE A 142 4.37 4.28 15.90
N GLU A 143 3.87 3.70 17.00
CA GLU A 143 2.92 2.59 16.99
C GLU A 143 1.52 3.02 17.47
N ILE A 144 0.52 2.16 17.23
CA ILE A 144 -0.75 2.23 17.95
C ILE A 144 -0.51 1.72 19.38
N PRO A 145 -0.93 2.45 20.44
CA PRO A 145 -0.63 2.05 21.82
C PRO A 145 -1.21 0.67 22.19
N GLY A 146 -0.32 -0.28 22.46
CA GLY A 146 -0.67 -1.61 22.98
C GLY A 146 -0.61 -2.76 21.98
N THR A 147 -0.37 -2.51 20.69
CA THR A 147 -0.25 -3.57 19.66
C THR A 147 1.19 -3.95 19.30
N GLY A 148 2.18 -3.06 19.54
CA GLY A 148 3.61 -3.32 19.25
C GLY A 148 3.99 -3.34 17.76
N MET A 149 2.98 -3.33 16.89
CA MET A 149 3.00 -3.17 15.43
C MET A 149 1.65 -2.55 15.01
N PRO A 150 1.54 -1.90 13.85
CA PRO A 150 2.62 -1.53 12.93
C PRO A 150 3.16 -0.12 13.20
N TYR A 151 4.25 0.25 12.53
CA TYR A 151 4.89 1.57 12.70
C TYR A 151 4.53 2.58 11.60
N PHE A 152 4.06 3.76 12.01
CA PHE A 152 3.88 4.94 11.16
C PHE A 152 5.23 5.64 10.92
N VAL A 153 6.06 5.04 10.05
CA VAL A 153 7.37 5.55 9.61
C VAL A 153 7.49 5.37 8.09
N ASP A 154 8.03 6.36 7.37
CA ASP A 154 8.33 6.30 5.93
C ASP A 154 9.31 7.42 5.48
N THR A 155 9.75 7.40 4.22
CA THR A 155 10.59 8.45 3.60
C THR A 155 9.78 9.42 2.73
N GLY A 156 10.05 10.72 2.85
CA GLY A 156 9.50 11.78 1.98
C GLY A 156 8.00 12.11 2.13
N ILE A 157 7.16 11.10 2.39
CA ILE A 157 5.72 11.26 2.66
C ILE A 157 5.27 10.23 3.70
N LEU A 158 4.52 10.69 4.70
CA LEU A 158 4.07 9.94 5.85
C LEU A 158 2.58 10.23 6.07
N VAL A 159 1.79 9.19 6.35
CA VAL A 159 0.37 9.32 6.65
C VAL A 159 0.03 8.60 7.95
N GLY A 160 -0.94 9.14 8.68
CA GLY A 160 -1.58 8.49 9.82
C GLY A 160 -3.03 8.96 9.92
N GLY A 161 -3.78 8.46 10.89
CA GLY A 161 -5.18 8.81 11.04
C GLY A 161 -5.78 8.45 12.39
N ASN A 162 -7.05 8.79 12.55
CA ASN A 162 -7.87 8.38 13.68
C ASN A 162 -9.38 8.44 13.31
N PRO A 163 -10.20 7.42 13.63
CA PRO A 163 -9.84 6.23 14.38
C PRO A 163 -9.04 5.25 13.52
N LEU A 164 -8.01 4.66 14.12
CA LEU A 164 -7.32 3.47 13.60
C LEU A 164 -7.41 2.30 14.58
N SER A 165 -8.01 2.50 15.77
CA SER A 165 -8.09 1.54 16.86
C SER A 165 -9.36 1.74 17.70
N ASP A 166 -9.66 0.79 18.59
CA ASP A 166 -10.85 0.84 19.47
C ASP A 166 -10.64 1.63 20.77
N LEU A 167 -9.44 2.18 20.97
CA LEU A 167 -9.03 2.90 22.17
C LEU A 167 -10.05 3.99 22.54
N VAL A 168 -10.31 4.15 23.85
CA VAL A 168 -11.23 5.17 24.39
C VAL A 168 -10.83 6.61 24.01
N ASP A 169 -9.57 6.84 23.67
CA ASP A 169 -9.07 8.11 23.15
C ASP A 169 -9.24 8.24 21.62
N ALA A 170 -9.25 7.14 20.87
CA ALA A 170 -9.49 7.08 19.43
C ALA A 170 -10.96 7.29 19.05
N TRP A 171 -11.91 6.68 19.77
CA TRP A 171 -13.34 6.79 19.47
C TRP A 171 -14.20 7.16 20.70
N PRO A 172 -15.27 7.97 20.56
CA PRO A 172 -15.52 8.91 19.46
C PRO A 172 -14.44 10.00 19.40
N ILE A 173 -14.31 10.71 18.28
CA ILE A 173 -13.32 11.79 18.13
C ILE A 173 -13.52 12.85 19.21
N LYS A 174 -12.43 13.30 19.84
CA LYS A 174 -12.45 14.32 20.90
C LYS A 174 -12.31 15.72 20.28
N GLU A 175 -13.22 16.63 20.58
CA GLU A 175 -13.13 18.05 20.23
C GLU A 175 -12.07 18.77 21.10
N GLY A 176 -11.31 19.69 20.51
CA GLY A 176 -10.30 20.52 21.20
C GLY A 176 -8.89 20.45 20.59
N ASP A 177 -7.88 20.94 21.34
CA ASP A 177 -6.45 20.92 20.94
C ASP A 177 -5.87 19.50 20.84
N TRP A 178 -5.70 18.99 19.61
CA TRP A 178 -4.86 17.84 19.31
C TRP A 178 -3.39 18.25 19.17
N VAL A 179 -2.49 17.26 19.25
CA VAL A 179 -1.04 17.43 19.09
C VAL A 179 -0.50 16.38 18.15
N LEU A 180 0.14 16.82 17.07
CA LEU A 180 0.99 16.02 16.20
C LEU A 180 2.44 16.30 16.58
N ARG A 181 3.29 15.26 16.56
CA ARG A 181 4.74 15.41 16.64
C ARG A 181 5.38 14.39 15.73
N ILE A 182 6.08 14.89 14.73
CA ILE A 182 6.93 14.10 13.84
C ILE A 182 8.31 13.96 14.48
N ALA A 183 8.92 12.79 14.36
CA ALA A 183 10.36 12.60 14.55
C ALA A 183 10.97 12.04 13.26
N GLY A 184 12.28 12.11 13.11
CA GLY A 184 12.98 11.59 11.94
C GLY A 184 14.47 11.43 12.19
N ASN A 185 15.16 10.87 11.22
CA ASN A 185 16.60 10.60 11.30
C ASN A 185 17.46 11.88 11.14
N GLU A 186 18.74 11.76 11.47
CA GLU A 186 19.72 12.86 11.36
C GLU A 186 19.75 13.43 9.92
N GLY A 187 19.69 14.77 9.82
CA GLY A 187 19.60 15.49 8.55
C GLY A 187 18.20 15.98 8.16
N LEU A 188 17.13 15.55 8.85
CA LEU A 188 15.79 16.11 8.69
C LEU A 188 15.52 17.18 9.76
N GLU A 189 15.46 18.46 9.36
CA GLU A 189 15.24 19.59 10.28
C GLU A 189 13.76 19.99 10.39
N THR A 190 13.01 19.96 9.28
CA THR A 190 11.57 20.26 9.23
C THR A 190 10.80 19.29 8.32
N ALA A 191 9.48 19.26 8.46
CA ALA A 191 8.56 18.66 7.52
C ALA A 191 7.24 19.45 7.47
N HIS A 192 6.64 19.57 6.29
CA HIS A 192 5.31 20.14 6.09
C HIS A 192 4.25 19.18 6.65
N SER A 193 3.19 19.67 7.29
CA SER A 193 2.08 18.81 7.76
C SER A 193 0.71 19.44 7.53
N SER A 194 -0.24 18.61 7.09
CA SER A 194 -1.67 18.93 6.91
C SER A 194 -2.53 17.92 7.67
N VAL A 195 -3.74 18.32 8.07
CA VAL A 195 -4.74 17.44 8.68
C VAL A 195 -6.06 17.54 7.91
N TYR A 196 -6.47 16.45 7.27
CA TYR A 196 -7.78 16.33 6.66
C TYR A 196 -8.78 15.85 7.72
N VAL A 197 -9.82 16.65 7.99
CA VAL A 197 -10.78 16.42 9.06
C VAL A 197 -12.16 16.15 8.47
N ARG A 198 -12.73 14.98 8.77
CA ARG A 198 -14.03 14.53 8.26
C ARG A 198 -15.16 14.87 9.21
N ARG A 199 -16.22 15.53 8.73
CA ARG A 199 -17.32 16.08 9.54
C ARG A 199 -18.69 15.88 8.90
N THR A 200 -19.73 15.91 9.72
CA THR A 200 -21.15 15.92 9.31
C THR A 200 -21.95 16.91 10.17
N VAL A 201 -23.25 17.07 9.95
CA VAL A 201 -24.09 18.02 10.73
C VAL A 201 -24.34 17.58 12.18
N ASP A 202 -24.10 16.30 12.50
CA ASP A 202 -24.47 15.65 13.77
C ASP A 202 -23.38 14.70 14.32
N GLY A 203 -22.26 14.55 13.63
CA GLY A 203 -21.19 13.61 14.00
C GLY A 203 -21.53 12.14 13.76
N GLN A 204 -22.51 11.85 12.90
CA GLN A 204 -22.81 10.49 12.41
C GLN A 204 -22.34 10.31 10.96
N PHE A 205 -22.20 9.07 10.51
CA PHE A 205 -21.95 8.73 9.12
C PHE A 205 -23.27 8.63 8.33
N HIS A 206 -23.34 9.28 7.16
CA HIS A 206 -24.55 9.35 6.32
C HIS A 206 -24.35 8.74 4.92
N GLY A 207 -23.28 7.98 4.70
CA GLY A 207 -22.88 7.47 3.39
C GLY A 207 -21.85 8.34 2.68
N GLY A 208 -21.52 7.96 1.44
CA GLY A 208 -20.58 8.68 0.59
C GLY A 208 -20.43 8.08 -0.80
N ALA A 209 -19.58 8.67 -1.62
CA ALA A 209 -19.18 8.13 -2.92
C ALA A 209 -17.65 8.15 -3.08
N LEU A 210 -17.10 7.15 -3.76
CA LEU A 210 -15.67 6.95 -3.92
C LEU A 210 -15.28 7.04 -5.39
N ASP A 211 -14.52 8.09 -5.73
CA ASP A 211 -14.05 8.34 -7.10
C ASP A 211 -12.76 7.55 -7.37
N VAL A 212 -12.57 7.08 -8.61
CA VAL A 212 -11.45 6.19 -9.00
C VAL A 212 -10.82 6.65 -10.32
N HIS A 213 -9.52 6.91 -10.28
CA HIS A 213 -8.68 7.17 -11.45
C HIS A 213 -7.92 5.88 -11.80
N VAL A 214 -8.34 5.20 -12.86
CA VAL A 214 -7.78 3.91 -13.29
C VAL A 214 -6.66 4.12 -14.30
N TYR A 215 -5.51 3.49 -14.05
CA TYR A 215 -4.27 3.59 -14.80
C TYR A 215 -3.88 2.19 -15.32
N ILE A 216 -4.15 1.90 -16.59
CA ILE A 216 -3.98 0.55 -17.18
C ILE A 216 -2.64 0.45 -17.92
N ALA A 217 -1.80 -0.49 -17.52
CA ALA A 217 -0.58 -0.87 -18.22
C ALA A 217 -0.92 -1.65 -19.51
N PRO A 218 -0.28 -1.39 -20.66
CA PRO A 218 -0.56 -2.10 -21.93
C PRO A 218 -0.52 -3.63 -21.82
N GLY A 219 0.48 -4.16 -21.13
CA GLY A 219 0.68 -5.58 -20.86
C GLY A 219 -0.18 -6.14 -19.74
N SER A 220 -1.02 -5.34 -19.06
CA SER A 220 -1.97 -5.87 -18.07
C SER A 220 -2.84 -7.00 -18.62
N GLY A 221 -3.23 -6.91 -19.90
CA GLY A 221 -4.20 -7.81 -20.55
C GLY A 221 -5.66 -7.46 -20.24
N ALA A 222 -5.91 -6.57 -19.27
CA ALA A 222 -7.26 -6.16 -18.89
C ALA A 222 -7.84 -5.09 -19.83
N SER A 223 -9.10 -5.28 -20.21
CA SER A 223 -9.87 -4.26 -20.93
C SER A 223 -10.51 -3.27 -19.96
N GLN A 224 -10.77 -2.02 -20.41
CA GLN A 224 -11.55 -1.06 -19.62
C GLN A 224 -12.93 -1.62 -19.22
N SER A 225 -13.55 -2.44 -20.07
CA SER A 225 -14.80 -3.16 -19.77
C SER A 225 -14.65 -4.17 -18.63
N TYR A 226 -13.54 -4.92 -18.58
CA TYR A 226 -13.24 -5.85 -17.50
C TYR A 226 -13.05 -5.10 -16.18
N VAL A 227 -12.18 -4.10 -16.15
CA VAL A 227 -11.92 -3.30 -14.93
C VAL A 227 -13.17 -2.51 -14.50
N THR A 228 -14.05 -2.12 -15.42
CA THR A 228 -15.35 -1.54 -15.07
C THR A 228 -16.22 -2.55 -14.30
N GLY A 229 -16.26 -3.81 -14.73
CA GLY A 229 -16.97 -4.89 -14.05
C GLY A 229 -16.37 -5.23 -12.68
N VAL A 230 -15.04 -5.31 -12.56
CA VAL A 230 -14.35 -5.46 -11.26
C VAL A 230 -14.74 -4.34 -10.30
N LEU A 231 -14.87 -3.10 -10.80
CA LEU A 231 -15.35 -1.97 -10.02
C LEU A 231 -16.87 -2.03 -9.75
N ASP A 232 -17.70 -2.59 -10.64
CA ASP A 232 -19.11 -2.83 -10.35
C ASP A 232 -19.26 -3.81 -9.17
N ASP A 233 -18.63 -4.98 -9.22
CA ASP A 233 -18.66 -5.99 -8.16
C ASP A 233 -18.08 -5.45 -6.83
N LEU A 234 -16.96 -4.73 -6.87
CA LEU A 234 -16.36 -4.06 -5.70
C LEU A 234 -17.36 -3.14 -4.98
N PHE A 235 -18.17 -2.40 -5.74
CA PHE A 235 -19.12 -1.46 -5.15
C PHE A 235 -20.44 -2.13 -4.76
N ASP A 236 -20.96 -3.08 -5.53
CA ASP A 236 -22.25 -3.70 -5.26
C ASP A 236 -22.18 -4.81 -4.18
N ASP A 237 -21.09 -5.59 -4.11
CA ASP A 237 -20.93 -6.67 -3.11
C ASP A 237 -20.18 -6.23 -1.83
N TYR A 238 -19.31 -5.21 -1.90
CA TYR A 238 -18.49 -4.78 -0.74
C TYR A 238 -18.81 -3.35 -0.28
N TYR A 239 -18.51 -2.33 -1.09
CA TYR A 239 -18.48 -0.94 -0.59
C TYR A 239 -19.86 -0.33 -0.33
N ALA A 240 -20.89 -0.62 -1.13
CA ALA A 240 -22.25 -0.19 -0.84
C ALA A 240 -22.87 -0.96 0.35
N PRO A 241 -22.87 -2.31 0.41
CA PRO A 241 -23.53 -3.06 1.48
C PRO A 241 -22.79 -3.08 2.82
N LEU A 242 -21.45 -3.14 2.84
CA LEU A 242 -20.66 -3.22 4.08
C LEU A 242 -20.33 -1.83 4.65
N LEU A 243 -20.11 -0.84 3.78
CA LEU A 243 -19.59 0.48 4.18
C LEU A 243 -20.58 1.63 3.93
N GLY A 244 -21.62 1.46 3.11
CA GLY A 244 -22.52 2.56 2.72
C GLY A 244 -21.88 3.57 1.78
N ILE A 245 -20.85 3.17 1.02
CA ILE A 245 -20.09 4.02 0.09
C ILE A 245 -20.40 3.56 -1.34
N SER A 246 -21.04 4.41 -2.15
CA SER A 246 -21.35 4.08 -3.54
C SER A 246 -20.14 4.27 -4.46
N LYS A 247 -20.20 3.67 -5.65
CA LYS A 247 -19.33 4.06 -6.77
C LYS A 247 -19.47 5.56 -7.04
N GLY A 248 -18.34 6.22 -7.25
CA GLY A 248 -18.26 7.62 -7.63
C GLY A 248 -17.98 7.81 -9.12
N ASN A 249 -17.24 8.86 -9.45
CA ASN A 249 -16.73 9.08 -10.80
C ASN A 249 -15.60 8.08 -11.10
N VAL A 250 -15.63 7.43 -12.26
CA VAL A 250 -14.53 6.59 -12.75
C VAL A 250 -13.94 7.20 -14.02
N SER A 251 -12.62 7.30 -14.10
CA SER A 251 -11.89 7.78 -15.28
C SER A 251 -10.74 6.84 -15.63
N PHE A 252 -10.50 6.58 -16.91
CA PHE A 252 -9.44 5.69 -17.38
C PHE A 252 -8.31 6.44 -18.10
N ALA A 253 -7.08 6.05 -17.81
CA ALA A 253 -5.86 6.42 -18.52
C ALA A 253 -5.00 5.17 -18.80
N SER A 254 -4.05 5.30 -19.72
CA SER A 254 -3.00 4.29 -19.93
C SER A 254 -1.66 4.79 -19.40
N ILE A 255 -0.84 3.88 -18.89
CA ILE A 255 0.52 4.17 -18.39
C ILE A 255 1.59 3.56 -19.31
N SER A 256 2.86 3.71 -18.93
CA SER A 256 3.99 3.12 -19.65
C SER A 256 3.94 1.59 -19.61
N SER A 257 4.39 0.92 -20.67
CA SER A 257 4.67 -0.52 -20.66
C SER A 257 5.84 -0.90 -19.73
N ALA A 258 6.59 0.08 -19.24
CA ALA A 258 7.53 -0.11 -18.13
C ALA A 258 6.85 -0.51 -16.80
N TYR A 259 5.51 -0.50 -16.73
CA TYR A 259 4.73 -1.03 -15.60
C TYR A 259 3.90 -2.26 -16.01
N ASP A 260 4.28 -2.94 -17.11
CA ASP A 260 3.68 -4.22 -17.48
C ASP A 260 4.12 -5.33 -16.51
N VAL A 261 5.34 -5.24 -15.97
CA VAL A 261 5.77 -5.94 -14.75
C VAL A 261 6.31 -4.90 -13.78
N VAL A 262 6.00 -5.01 -12.49
CA VAL A 262 6.58 -4.15 -11.45
C VAL A 262 7.47 -4.99 -10.54
N GLY A 263 8.78 -4.85 -10.70
CA GLY A 263 9.79 -5.76 -10.15
C GLY A 263 10.40 -5.34 -8.80
N SER A 264 9.96 -4.21 -8.21
CA SER A 264 10.51 -3.71 -6.95
C SER A 264 9.60 -2.71 -6.23
N ASN A 265 9.80 -2.55 -4.92
CA ASN A 265 9.15 -1.52 -4.11
C ASN A 265 9.43 -0.08 -4.60
N ASP A 266 10.65 0.20 -5.09
CA ASP A 266 11.00 1.50 -5.66
C ASP A 266 10.24 1.82 -6.95
N GLU A 267 10.07 0.82 -7.81
CA GLU A 267 9.32 0.95 -9.07
C GLU A 267 7.81 1.10 -8.81
N TYR A 268 7.29 0.32 -7.86
CA TYR A 268 5.92 0.44 -7.37
C TYR A 268 5.64 1.84 -6.79
N ARG A 269 6.49 2.34 -5.89
CA ARG A 269 6.38 3.70 -5.32
C ARG A 269 6.47 4.78 -6.41
N GLN A 270 7.34 4.62 -7.41
CA GLN A 270 7.43 5.52 -8.58
C GLN A 270 6.18 5.47 -9.47
N MET A 271 5.60 4.28 -9.68
CA MET A 271 4.34 4.11 -10.40
C MET A 271 3.21 4.88 -9.71
N LEU A 272 3.04 4.73 -8.38
CA LEU A 272 2.04 5.49 -7.62
C LEU A 272 2.25 7.01 -7.77
N ALA A 273 3.50 7.48 -7.76
CA ALA A 273 3.85 8.89 -8.00
C ALA A 273 3.57 9.39 -9.44
N SER A 274 3.33 8.51 -10.41
CA SER A 274 2.93 8.92 -11.77
C SER A 274 1.49 9.48 -11.86
N SER A 275 0.66 9.28 -10.82
CA SER A 275 -0.73 9.76 -10.73
C SER A 275 -0.91 11.28 -10.65
N SER A 276 0.17 12.08 -10.71
CA SER A 276 0.15 13.55 -10.66
C SER A 276 -0.71 14.27 -11.72
N THR A 277 -1.29 13.50 -12.66
CA THR A 277 -2.26 13.96 -13.67
C THR A 277 -3.72 13.93 -13.21
N ALA A 278 -4.04 13.23 -12.12
CA ALA A 278 -5.37 13.18 -11.54
C ALA A 278 -5.79 14.54 -10.95
N ASN A 279 -7.07 14.91 -11.10
CA ASN A 279 -7.53 16.29 -10.91
C ASN A 279 -8.67 16.48 -9.90
N SER A 280 -9.12 15.41 -9.23
CA SER A 280 -10.17 15.45 -8.20
C SER A 280 -9.77 14.64 -6.97
N ALA A 281 -9.89 15.22 -5.78
CA ALA A 281 -9.63 14.52 -4.51
C ALA A 281 -10.84 14.61 -3.55
N PRO A 282 -11.05 13.66 -2.64
CA PRO A 282 -10.41 12.35 -2.58
C PRO A 282 -10.78 11.47 -3.78
N ALA A 283 -9.81 10.71 -4.27
CA ALA A 283 -9.99 9.64 -5.24
C ALA A 283 -8.88 8.60 -5.09
N ILE A 284 -9.13 7.37 -5.51
CA ILE A 284 -8.10 6.31 -5.57
C ILE A 284 -7.43 6.35 -6.94
N ASN A 285 -6.10 6.38 -6.96
CA ASN A 285 -5.34 6.06 -8.17
C ASN A 285 -5.15 4.54 -8.22
N LEU A 286 -5.91 3.86 -9.08
CA LEU A 286 -5.91 2.41 -9.22
C LEU A 286 -5.05 2.01 -10.42
N PHE A 287 -3.91 1.38 -10.16
CA PHE A 287 -2.98 0.90 -11.17
C PHE A 287 -3.26 -0.57 -11.50
N VAL A 288 -3.33 -0.88 -12.79
CA VAL A 288 -3.64 -2.21 -13.33
C VAL A 288 -2.43 -2.67 -14.11
N VAL A 289 -1.63 -3.55 -13.51
CA VAL A 289 -0.33 -4.02 -14.04
C VAL A 289 -0.48 -5.41 -14.67
N GLY A 290 0.57 -5.93 -15.31
CA GLY A 290 0.56 -7.27 -15.91
C GLY A 290 1.09 -8.38 -15.01
N ASP A 291 2.06 -8.08 -14.15
CA ASP A 291 2.41 -8.87 -12.97
C ASP A 291 3.21 -8.02 -11.95
N PHE A 292 3.41 -8.57 -10.76
CA PHE A 292 4.48 -8.15 -9.85
C PHE A 292 5.64 -9.15 -9.91
N GLY A 293 6.84 -8.76 -9.48
CA GLY A 293 7.99 -9.67 -9.47
C GLY A 293 9.13 -9.19 -8.59
N GLY A 294 10.22 -9.97 -8.57
CA GLY A 294 11.44 -9.61 -7.86
C GLY A 294 11.23 -9.57 -6.34
N ASP A 295 11.43 -8.40 -5.73
CA ASP A 295 11.33 -8.22 -4.28
C ASP A 295 9.86 -8.06 -3.80
N ILE A 296 8.89 -8.06 -4.73
CA ILE A 296 7.42 -8.02 -4.50
C ILE A 296 6.68 -9.06 -5.34
N ASP A 297 7.37 -10.15 -5.71
CA ASP A 297 6.77 -11.33 -6.34
C ASP A 297 5.66 -11.93 -5.44
N ASP A 298 4.81 -12.77 -6.01
CA ASP A 298 3.62 -13.37 -5.37
C ASP A 298 2.49 -12.43 -4.91
N ALA A 299 2.68 -11.10 -4.96
CA ALA A 299 1.59 -10.14 -4.75
C ALA A 299 0.50 -10.25 -5.84
N LEU A 300 -0.76 -10.01 -5.47
CA LEU A 300 -1.87 -9.78 -6.42
C LEU A 300 -2.42 -8.35 -6.33
N GLY A 301 -2.31 -7.72 -5.15
CA GLY A 301 -2.58 -6.31 -4.90
C GLY A 301 -1.53 -5.72 -3.95
N ILE A 302 -1.33 -4.40 -4.00
CA ILE A 302 -0.54 -3.64 -3.02
C ILE A 302 -1.15 -2.24 -2.86
N ALA A 303 -1.51 -1.87 -1.63
CA ALA A 303 -1.90 -0.52 -1.24
C ALA A 303 -0.69 0.39 -0.94
N GLY A 304 -0.81 1.69 -1.26
CA GLY A 304 0.23 2.70 -1.01
C GLY A 304 0.48 3.04 0.46
N GLY A 305 0.24 2.12 1.39
CA GLY A 305 0.41 2.27 2.82
C GLY A 305 -0.91 2.34 3.60
N ILE A 306 -0.79 2.17 4.91
CA ILE A 306 -1.92 2.03 5.84
C ILE A 306 -1.88 3.15 6.90
N PRO A 307 -2.72 4.20 6.81
CA PRO A 307 -3.49 4.61 5.63
C PRO A 307 -2.59 5.16 4.50
N GLY A 308 -3.17 5.29 3.31
CA GLY A 308 -2.57 5.94 2.15
C GLY A 308 -2.95 7.42 2.02
N ALA A 309 -2.57 8.04 0.90
CA ALA A 309 -2.75 9.46 0.60
C ALA A 309 -3.71 9.76 -0.56
N PRO A 310 -4.99 9.30 -0.56
CA PRO A 310 -5.97 9.56 -1.63
C PRO A 310 -6.38 11.04 -1.76
N MET A 311 -5.82 11.92 -0.92
CA MET A 311 -5.99 13.37 -0.95
C MET A 311 -5.03 14.10 -1.89
N VAL A 312 -3.83 13.54 -2.10
CA VAL A 312 -2.72 14.19 -2.81
C VAL A 312 -2.09 13.20 -3.77
N HIS A 313 -2.57 13.27 -5.00
CA HIS A 313 -2.10 12.48 -6.14
C HIS A 313 -0.66 12.84 -6.51
N GLY A 314 0.02 11.95 -7.22
CA GLY A 314 1.43 12.13 -7.58
C GLY A 314 2.40 11.83 -6.44
N THR A 315 1.99 11.05 -5.44
CA THR A 315 2.82 10.66 -4.30
C THR A 315 2.94 9.15 -4.20
N THR A 316 4.04 8.68 -3.58
CA THR A 316 4.34 7.25 -3.37
C THR A 316 3.34 6.52 -2.47
N ARG A 317 2.34 7.21 -1.92
CA ARG A 317 1.25 6.67 -1.10
C ARG A 317 -0.15 6.87 -1.69
N SER A 318 -0.27 7.43 -2.89
CA SER A 318 -1.56 7.96 -3.41
C SER A 318 -2.47 6.97 -4.13
N GLY A 319 -2.20 5.66 -4.08
CA GLY A 319 -2.95 4.69 -4.87
C GLY A 319 -2.83 3.24 -4.41
N VAL A 320 -3.44 2.36 -5.20
CA VAL A 320 -3.42 0.90 -5.10
C VAL A 320 -2.96 0.35 -6.45
N ALA A 321 -2.15 -0.70 -6.46
CA ALA A 321 -1.87 -1.48 -7.67
C ALA A 321 -2.44 -2.90 -7.54
N TYR A 322 -2.84 -3.51 -8.65
CA TYR A 322 -3.18 -4.93 -8.71
C TYR A 322 -2.87 -5.56 -10.07
N THR A 323 -2.64 -6.87 -10.08
CA THR A 323 -2.56 -7.69 -11.30
C THR A 323 -3.89 -8.44 -11.51
N PRO A 324 -4.56 -8.28 -12.67
CA PRO A 324 -5.83 -8.94 -12.96
C PRO A 324 -5.71 -10.47 -13.06
N THR A 325 -6.50 -11.22 -12.28
CA THR A 325 -6.50 -12.68 -12.33
C THR A 325 -7.33 -13.26 -13.48
N GLY A 326 -8.26 -12.46 -14.02
CA GLY A 326 -9.25 -12.88 -15.02
C GLY A 326 -10.61 -13.28 -14.41
N ASP A 327 -10.71 -13.43 -13.09
CA ASP A 327 -12.00 -13.53 -12.39
C ASP A 327 -12.39 -12.17 -11.78
N GLN A 328 -13.56 -11.68 -12.19
CA GLN A 328 -14.04 -10.34 -11.88
C GLN A 328 -14.35 -10.16 -10.38
N GLY A 329 -14.93 -11.19 -9.74
CA GLY A 329 -15.36 -11.13 -8.34
C GLY A 329 -14.21 -11.42 -7.36
N TYR A 330 -13.24 -12.24 -7.77
CA TYR A 330 -12.00 -12.41 -7.03
C TYR A 330 -11.15 -11.14 -7.06
N ASP A 331 -10.94 -10.53 -8.24
CA ASP A 331 -10.25 -9.25 -8.38
C ASP A 331 -10.94 -8.15 -7.54
N ALA A 332 -12.28 -8.13 -7.51
CA ALA A 332 -13.04 -7.21 -6.65
C ALA A 332 -12.77 -7.43 -5.16
N SER A 333 -12.55 -8.68 -4.72
CA SER A 333 -12.16 -8.99 -3.34
C SER A 333 -10.73 -8.52 -3.00
N VAL A 334 -9.80 -8.62 -3.94
CA VAL A 334 -8.44 -8.07 -3.81
C VAL A 334 -8.51 -6.55 -3.69
N LEU A 335 -9.28 -5.87 -4.55
CA LEU A 335 -9.47 -4.41 -4.43
C LEU A 335 -10.17 -4.01 -3.13
N ALA A 336 -11.12 -4.79 -2.62
CA ALA A 336 -11.75 -4.51 -1.34
C ALA A 336 -10.74 -4.54 -0.17
N HIS A 337 -9.78 -5.47 -0.23
CA HIS A 337 -8.66 -5.59 0.71
C HIS A 337 -7.70 -4.40 0.61
N GLU A 338 -7.12 -4.14 -0.57
CA GLU A 338 -6.12 -3.07 -0.76
C GLU A 338 -6.70 -1.66 -0.53
N ILE A 339 -7.95 -1.42 -0.90
CA ILE A 339 -8.60 -0.14 -0.64
C ILE A 339 -8.99 -0.03 0.85
N GLY A 340 -9.23 -1.15 1.53
CA GLY A 340 -9.31 -1.22 2.99
C GLY A 340 -8.02 -0.78 3.67
N HIS A 341 -6.87 -1.30 3.22
CA HIS A 341 -5.54 -0.83 3.61
C HIS A 341 -5.34 0.67 3.34
N LEU A 342 -5.65 1.15 2.14
CA LEU A 342 -5.54 2.57 1.80
C LEU A 342 -6.40 3.47 2.71
N GLY A 343 -7.55 2.96 3.17
CA GLY A 343 -8.42 3.59 4.15
C GLY A 343 -7.95 3.52 5.61
N GLY A 344 -6.94 2.71 5.92
CA GLY A 344 -6.34 2.58 7.25
C GLY A 344 -6.62 1.28 8.01
N LEU A 345 -7.16 0.24 7.35
CA LEU A 345 -7.34 -1.08 7.97
C LEU A 345 -6.04 -1.90 7.94
N PHE A 346 -5.78 -2.65 9.01
CA PHE A 346 -4.67 -3.61 9.11
C PHE A 346 -5.23 -5.04 8.98
N HIS A 347 -4.35 -6.05 8.89
CA HIS A 347 -4.82 -7.43 8.84
C HIS A 347 -5.38 -7.90 10.18
N THR A 348 -6.51 -8.62 10.18
CA THR A 348 -7.12 -9.16 11.42
C THR A 348 -6.19 -10.13 12.16
N THR A 349 -5.32 -10.80 11.42
CA THR A 349 -4.21 -11.61 11.90
C THR A 349 -2.99 -11.27 11.06
N GLU A 350 -1.79 -11.18 11.65
CA GLU A 350 -0.54 -11.14 10.88
C GLU A 350 0.14 -12.53 10.86
N PHE A 351 0.87 -12.83 9.78
CA PHE A 351 1.76 -14.01 9.73
C PHE A 351 2.86 -13.93 10.80
N GLN A 352 3.22 -12.72 11.20
CA GLN A 352 4.08 -12.42 12.33
C GLN A 352 3.23 -12.57 13.61
N THR A 353 3.21 -13.79 14.19
CA THR A 353 2.24 -14.29 15.19
C THR A 353 2.15 -13.55 16.54
N THR A 354 2.73 -12.37 16.64
CA THR A 354 2.62 -11.43 17.77
C THR A 354 1.90 -10.12 17.40
N ALA A 355 1.51 -9.92 16.14
CA ALA A 355 0.82 -8.73 15.64
C ALA A 355 -0.59 -9.07 15.11
N PHE A 356 -1.51 -8.14 15.30
CA PHE A 356 -2.93 -8.22 14.97
C PHE A 356 -3.48 -6.80 14.77
N ASP A 357 -4.63 -6.63 14.14
CA ASP A 357 -5.27 -5.32 14.05
C ASP A 357 -5.73 -4.81 15.44
N PRO A 358 -5.77 -3.48 15.66
CA PRO A 358 -5.96 -2.86 16.97
C PRO A 358 -7.45 -2.72 17.36
N LEU A 359 -8.29 -3.69 16.96
CA LEU A 359 -9.75 -3.61 17.04
C LEU A 359 -10.30 -4.76 17.89
N GLY A 360 -11.04 -4.47 18.96
CA GLY A 360 -11.55 -5.48 19.89
C GLY A 360 -12.73 -6.32 19.40
N ASP A 361 -13.18 -6.17 18.14
CA ASP A 361 -14.29 -6.94 17.55
C ASP A 361 -13.88 -7.84 16.36
N THR A 362 -12.61 -7.81 15.95
CA THR A 362 -12.00 -8.77 15.03
C THR A 362 -11.45 -9.97 15.80
N PRO A 363 -11.82 -11.23 15.44
CA PRO A 363 -11.21 -12.40 16.04
C PRO A 363 -9.83 -12.65 15.41
N GLN A 364 -8.96 -13.36 16.13
CA GLN A 364 -7.56 -13.60 15.74
C GLN A 364 -7.31 -15.08 15.45
N CYS A 365 -6.52 -15.42 14.44
CA CYS A 365 -6.09 -16.78 14.15
C CYS A 365 -4.73 -17.09 14.82
N PRO A 366 -4.69 -17.90 15.89
CA PRO A 366 -3.52 -17.99 16.78
C PRO A 366 -2.33 -18.77 16.21
N ASN A 367 -2.44 -19.33 15.01
CA ASN A 367 -1.34 -20.05 14.35
C ASN A 367 -1.54 -20.06 12.83
N ILE A 368 -1.76 -18.88 12.24
CA ILE A 368 -1.92 -18.75 10.78
C ILE A 368 -0.76 -19.41 10.03
N ASN A 369 0.47 -19.41 10.54
CA ASN A 369 1.61 -20.07 9.89
C ASN A 369 1.58 -21.61 9.89
N ASN A 370 0.61 -22.29 10.51
CA ASN A 370 0.55 -23.76 10.51
C ASN A 370 -0.88 -24.34 10.55
N MET A 371 -1.92 -23.58 10.23
CA MET A 371 -3.31 -23.99 10.46
C MET A 371 -4.20 -23.77 9.24
N ASN A 372 -4.45 -24.84 8.48
CA ASN A 372 -5.36 -24.92 7.32
C ASN A 372 -6.46 -23.84 7.31
N PRO A 373 -6.37 -22.84 6.44
CA PRO A 373 -7.59 -21.36 6.53
C PRO A 373 -9.06 -21.43 7.01
N ASN A 374 -9.80 -22.54 6.85
CA ASN A 374 -11.19 -22.72 7.31
C ASN A 374 -11.28 -22.69 8.85
N ASN A 375 -10.15 -22.95 9.50
CA ASN A 375 -10.03 -23.06 10.94
C ASN A 375 -9.73 -21.70 11.61
N CYS A 376 -9.38 -20.68 10.83
CA CYS A 376 -9.21 -19.31 11.31
C CYS A 376 -10.59 -18.63 11.46
N PRO A 377 -10.89 -18.02 12.63
CA PRO A 377 -12.21 -17.44 12.90
C PRO A 377 -12.51 -16.17 12.07
N ASP A 378 -11.47 -15.55 11.52
CA ASP A 378 -11.44 -14.30 10.77
C ASP A 378 -11.31 -14.48 9.25
N VAL A 379 -11.25 -15.71 8.74
CA VAL A 379 -11.03 -15.99 7.29
C VAL A 379 -12.12 -15.46 6.35
N GLN A 380 -13.27 -15.07 6.91
CA GLN A 380 -14.36 -14.42 6.16
C GLN A 380 -14.29 -12.89 6.19
N ASN A 381 -13.31 -12.30 6.87
CA ASN A 381 -13.08 -10.86 6.91
C ASN A 381 -12.39 -10.39 5.61
N VAL A 382 -12.77 -9.22 5.09
CA VAL A 382 -12.09 -8.61 3.93
C VAL A 382 -10.59 -8.40 4.21
N MET A 383 -10.24 -8.06 5.46
CA MET A 383 -8.87 -7.80 5.90
C MET A 383 -8.17 -9.02 6.51
N PHE A 384 -8.58 -10.24 6.16
CA PHE A 384 -7.75 -11.41 6.45
C PHE A 384 -6.44 -11.30 5.63
N PRO A 385 -5.22 -11.59 6.17
CA PRO A 385 -3.92 -11.32 5.52
C PRO A 385 -3.63 -12.17 4.26
N ILE A 386 -4.64 -12.92 3.84
CA ILE A 386 -4.71 -13.60 2.57
C ILE A 386 -5.96 -13.06 1.88
N ALA A 387 -5.83 -12.48 0.68
CA ALA A 387 -7.01 -12.06 -0.08
C ALA A 387 -7.76 -13.30 -0.61
N TYR A 388 -9.04 -13.43 -0.23
CA TYR A 388 -9.67 -14.76 -0.16
C TYR A 388 -11.16 -14.84 -0.51
N GLY A 389 -11.72 -13.78 -1.11
CA GLY A 389 -13.18 -13.61 -1.12
C GLY A 389 -13.75 -13.45 0.29
N GLY A 390 -12.97 -12.90 1.23
CA GLY A 390 -13.46 -12.49 2.54
C GLY A 390 -14.47 -11.34 2.35
N TYR A 391 -15.68 -11.51 2.88
CA TYR A 391 -16.87 -10.74 2.50
C TYR A 391 -17.52 -9.99 3.68
N GLN A 392 -16.78 -9.81 4.78
CA GLN A 392 -17.27 -9.20 6.02
C GLN A 392 -16.32 -8.11 6.52
N LEU A 393 -16.89 -7.03 7.07
CA LEU A 393 -16.17 -6.01 7.82
C LEU A 393 -16.88 -5.78 9.16
N THR A 394 -16.12 -5.73 10.24
CA THR A 394 -16.66 -5.53 11.60
C THR A 394 -17.12 -4.09 11.81
N GLN A 395 -17.80 -3.80 12.93
CA GLN A 395 -18.29 -2.44 13.18
C GLN A 395 -17.15 -1.48 13.51
N LEU A 396 -16.04 -1.96 14.08
CA LEU A 396 -14.86 -1.11 14.28
C LEU A 396 -14.12 -0.86 12.96
N GLN A 397 -13.97 -1.86 12.10
CA GLN A 397 -13.38 -1.67 10.75
C GLN A 397 -14.19 -0.67 9.91
N GLN A 398 -15.53 -0.76 9.95
CA GLN A 398 -16.42 0.22 9.32
C GLN A 398 -16.13 1.65 9.82
N ARG A 399 -15.92 1.87 11.13
CA ARG A 399 -15.60 3.19 11.69
C ARG A 399 -14.26 3.75 11.23
N VAL A 400 -13.24 2.89 11.03
CA VAL A 400 -11.94 3.31 10.46
C VAL A 400 -12.15 3.89 9.06
N ILE A 401 -12.82 3.14 8.17
CA ILE A 401 -13.11 3.61 6.81
C ILE A 401 -14.02 4.86 6.82
N TRP A 402 -15.05 4.90 7.65
CA TRP A 402 -15.93 6.09 7.80
C TRP A 402 -15.20 7.32 8.34
N GLY A 403 -14.10 7.16 9.07
CA GLY A 403 -13.25 8.26 9.55
C GLY A 403 -12.16 8.68 8.55
N SER A 404 -11.71 7.75 7.71
CA SER A 404 -10.62 7.92 6.74
C SER A 404 -10.83 9.07 5.76
N ALA A 405 -9.76 9.59 5.14
CA ALA A 405 -9.88 10.59 4.08
C ALA A 405 -10.43 10.05 2.73
N LEU A 406 -10.61 8.74 2.58
CA LEU A 406 -10.73 8.00 1.31
C LEU A 406 -11.83 8.46 0.32
N TYR A 407 -12.96 9.00 0.79
CA TYR A 407 -14.18 9.13 -0.03
C TYR A 407 -14.90 10.48 0.14
N ARG A 408 -15.73 10.88 -0.84
CA ARG A 408 -16.57 12.09 -0.77
C ARG A 408 -17.79 11.83 0.11
N GLY A 409 -17.85 12.46 1.28
CA GLY A 409 -18.87 12.16 2.30
C GLY A 409 -20.20 12.87 2.07
N ILE A 410 -21.28 12.24 2.52
CA ILE A 410 -22.61 12.86 2.68
C ILE A 410 -22.62 13.62 4.01
N ILE A 411 -22.99 14.90 3.98
CA ILE A 411 -22.91 15.81 5.14
C ILE A 411 -24.09 15.66 6.11
N GLU A 412 -25.26 15.27 5.62
CA GLU A 412 -26.51 15.13 6.37
C GLU A 412 -27.38 13.99 5.81
N ALA A 413 -28.19 13.36 6.66
CA ALA A 413 -28.97 12.18 6.31
C ALA A 413 -29.88 12.41 5.08
N GLY A 414 -29.71 11.58 4.03
CA GLY A 414 -30.44 11.70 2.77
C GLY A 414 -29.96 12.81 1.83
N GLY A 415 -28.84 13.46 2.14
CA GLY A 415 -28.17 14.42 1.26
C GLY A 415 -27.50 13.76 0.05
N GLN A 416 -26.53 14.46 -0.55
CA GLN A 416 -25.72 13.95 -1.66
C GLN A 416 -24.23 13.95 -1.29
N PRO A 417 -23.40 13.07 -1.90
CA PRO A 417 -21.96 13.09 -1.69
C PRO A 417 -21.37 14.45 -2.06
N SER A 418 -20.53 15.00 -1.19
CA SER A 418 -19.91 16.32 -1.36
C SER A 418 -19.17 16.42 -2.70
N PRO A 419 -19.03 17.63 -3.28
CA PRO A 419 -18.17 17.82 -4.46
C PRO A 419 -16.71 17.46 -4.13
N PRO A 420 -15.91 17.06 -5.14
CA PRO A 420 -14.47 16.89 -4.96
C PRO A 420 -13.79 18.21 -4.61
N LEU A 421 -12.65 18.11 -3.95
CA LEU A 421 -11.67 19.19 -3.83
C LEU A 421 -11.05 19.45 -5.21
N LEU A 422 -11.09 20.71 -5.64
CA LEU A 422 -10.73 21.16 -7.00
C LEU A 422 -9.49 22.07 -6.99
N PRO A 423 -8.47 21.78 -7.82
CA PRO A 423 -7.99 20.44 -8.18
C PRO A 423 -7.26 19.80 -6.99
N ALA A 424 -6.73 18.58 -7.16
CA ALA A 424 -5.76 18.04 -6.21
C ALA A 424 -4.52 18.96 -6.10
N LEU A 425 -3.93 19.05 -4.90
CA LEU A 425 -2.71 19.83 -4.68
C LEU A 425 -1.56 19.26 -5.55
N PRO A 426 -0.77 20.11 -6.23
CA PRO A 426 0.34 19.63 -7.05
C PRO A 426 1.41 19.00 -6.14
N ALA A 427 1.76 17.73 -6.41
CA ALA A 427 2.82 17.05 -5.70
C ALA A 427 4.15 17.84 -5.76
N PRO A 428 4.95 17.87 -4.68
CA PRO A 428 6.29 18.43 -4.72
C PRO A 428 7.16 17.65 -5.72
N SER A 429 8.14 18.35 -6.32
CA SER A 429 8.99 17.79 -7.39
C SER A 429 9.63 16.46 -6.98
N ALA A 430 9.54 15.47 -7.89
CA ALA A 430 10.01 14.10 -7.65
C ALA A 430 11.47 14.03 -7.16
N ALA A 431 11.72 13.12 -6.22
CA ALA A 431 13.04 12.81 -5.69
C ALA A 431 13.68 11.63 -6.42
N THR A 432 15.02 11.63 -6.51
CA THR A 432 15.82 10.62 -7.22
C THR A 432 15.90 9.29 -6.46
N ALA A 433 16.10 8.19 -7.20
CA ALA A 433 16.10 6.81 -6.70
C ALA A 433 17.09 6.52 -5.53
N PRO A 434 16.72 5.63 -4.58
CA PRO A 434 17.58 5.13 -3.51
C PRO A 434 18.34 3.84 -3.93
N ILE A 435 18.76 3.01 -2.95
CA ILE A 435 19.78 1.94 -3.11
C ILE A 435 19.34 0.67 -2.35
N GLN A 436 19.46 -0.50 -2.99
CA GLN A 436 18.98 -1.80 -2.52
C GLN A 436 19.68 -2.41 -1.29
N ILE A 437 18.89 -3.18 -0.53
CA ILE A 437 19.25 -4.25 0.43
C ILE A 437 18.08 -5.29 0.40
N GLY A 438 18.28 -6.63 0.45
CA GLY A 438 17.19 -7.67 0.47
C GLY A 438 17.46 -9.15 0.96
N TYR A 439 16.73 -9.71 1.97
CA TYR A 439 16.76 -11.06 2.61
C TYR A 439 15.76 -11.18 3.83
N ARG A 440 15.10 -12.30 4.24
CA ARG A 440 14.29 -13.40 3.63
C ARG A 440 13.74 -14.41 4.72
N LEU A 441 12.66 -15.18 4.45
CA LEU A 441 12.04 -16.35 5.17
C LEU A 441 11.03 -16.09 6.36
N PRO A 442 10.05 -16.98 6.72
CA PRO A 442 9.07 -17.82 5.96
C PRO A 442 7.63 -18.10 6.59
N VAL A 443 6.52 -17.80 5.88
CA VAL A 443 5.17 -18.47 5.69
C VAL A 443 4.27 -19.21 6.74
N SER A 444 2.94 -19.30 6.42
CA SER A 444 2.16 -20.55 6.03
C SER A 444 0.74 -20.85 6.57
N ALA A 445 -0.17 -19.91 6.32
CA ALA A 445 -1.58 -20.09 5.88
C ALA A 445 -2.70 -20.86 6.66
N ALA A 446 -3.89 -20.37 6.28
CA ALA A 446 -5.36 -20.74 6.44
C ALA A 446 -7.11 -22.18 4.41
N PRO A 447 -8.41 -22.69 4.44
CA PRO A 447 -9.37 -22.46 3.30
C PRO A 447 -10.61 -21.57 3.54
N ALA A 448 -11.51 -21.58 2.55
CA ALA A 448 -12.14 -20.42 1.91
C ALA A 448 -13.59 -20.72 1.44
N PRO A 449 -14.21 -19.89 0.55
CA PRO A 449 -15.50 -20.18 -0.11
C PRO A 449 -15.57 -21.49 -0.93
N SER A 450 -16.73 -21.75 -1.53
CA SER A 450 -17.32 -23.09 -1.60
C SER A 450 -17.53 -23.73 -2.99
N SER A 451 -16.93 -23.20 -4.06
CA SER A 451 -16.80 -23.91 -5.35
C SER A 451 -15.43 -24.58 -5.53
N VAL A 452 -14.53 -24.40 -4.57
CA VAL A 452 -13.15 -24.85 -4.63
C VAL A 452 -13.05 -26.19 -3.89
N ASP A 453 -12.90 -27.28 -4.64
CA ASP A 453 -13.18 -28.65 -4.18
C ASP A 453 -12.21 -29.12 -3.07
N SER A 454 -11.03 -28.49 -3.00
CA SER A 454 -9.92 -28.92 -2.15
C SER A 454 -9.50 -27.86 -1.12
N SER A 455 -8.61 -28.21 -0.18
CA SER A 455 -7.97 -27.21 0.70
C SER A 455 -6.74 -26.57 0.05
N LEU A 456 -5.97 -27.35 -0.73
CA LEU A 456 -4.76 -26.88 -1.39
C LEU A 456 -5.04 -25.89 -2.52
N GLU A 457 -6.08 -26.11 -3.34
CA GLU A 457 -6.46 -25.17 -4.40
C GLU A 457 -6.76 -23.77 -3.84
N ARG A 458 -7.46 -23.72 -2.71
CA ARG A 458 -7.70 -22.50 -1.95
C ARG A 458 -6.41 -21.91 -1.38
N LEU A 459 -5.46 -22.73 -0.94
CA LEU A 459 -4.14 -22.24 -0.51
C LEU A 459 -3.35 -21.60 -1.68
N LEU A 460 -3.50 -22.08 -2.90
CA LEU A 460 -2.83 -21.50 -4.08
C LEU A 460 -3.50 -20.20 -4.56
N LEU A 461 -4.79 -20.02 -4.26
CA LEU A 461 -5.54 -18.77 -4.44
C LEU A 461 -5.19 -17.67 -3.40
N ALA A 462 -4.29 -17.93 -2.46
CA ALA A 462 -3.91 -16.96 -1.45
C ALA A 462 -3.05 -15.83 -2.03
N THR A 463 -3.45 -14.57 -1.89
CA THR A 463 -2.47 -13.44 -1.91
C THR A 463 -1.67 -13.46 -0.60
N TRP A 464 -0.45 -12.96 -0.61
CA TRP A 464 0.41 -12.88 0.58
C TRP A 464 1.08 -11.51 0.64
N CYS A 465 0.86 -10.79 1.74
CA CYS A 465 1.29 -9.39 1.88
C CYS A 465 2.62 -9.22 2.65
N ASP A 466 3.24 -10.31 3.13
CA ASP A 466 4.52 -10.28 3.85
C ASP A 466 5.67 -10.72 2.91
N ALA A 467 6.40 -9.75 2.35
CA ALA A 467 7.58 -9.99 1.51
C ALA A 467 8.74 -10.71 2.26
N GLY A 468 8.72 -10.75 3.59
CA GLY A 468 9.63 -11.58 4.38
C GLY A 468 9.31 -13.07 4.28
N ALA A 469 8.06 -13.44 4.00
CA ALA A 469 7.64 -14.84 3.88
C ALA A 469 8.08 -15.44 2.53
N ASP A 470 9.06 -16.36 2.55
CA ASP A 470 9.43 -17.21 1.41
C ASP A 470 8.32 -18.26 1.15
N VAL A 471 7.19 -17.79 0.59
CA VAL A 471 5.86 -18.45 0.68
C VAL A 471 5.87 -19.91 0.22
N GLU A 472 6.61 -20.15 -0.84
CA GLU A 472 6.82 -21.44 -1.44
C GLU A 472 7.45 -22.46 -0.45
N ALA A 473 8.43 -22.05 0.34
CA ALA A 473 9.31 -22.96 1.09
C ALA A 473 8.59 -23.80 2.16
N LEU A 474 7.55 -23.27 2.83
CA LEU A 474 6.78 -24.04 3.82
C LEU A 474 5.53 -24.73 3.25
N ILE A 475 5.12 -24.39 2.03
CA ILE A 475 4.21 -25.24 1.26
C ILE A 475 4.99 -26.48 0.79
N LEU A 476 6.18 -26.29 0.19
CA LEU A 476 7.12 -27.36 -0.14
C LEU A 476 7.48 -28.24 1.08
N ALA A 477 7.69 -27.65 2.27
CA ALA A 477 7.97 -28.42 3.49
C ALA A 477 6.77 -29.26 4.02
N ARG A 478 5.59 -29.16 3.40
CA ARG A 478 4.37 -29.91 3.77
C ARG A 478 3.84 -30.81 2.65
N ILE A 479 4.31 -30.66 1.41
CA ILE A 479 3.87 -31.49 0.29
C ILE A 479 4.33 -32.95 0.47
N GLY A 480 3.37 -33.86 0.60
CA GLY A 480 3.55 -35.31 0.49
C GLY A 480 2.92 -35.87 -0.78
N GLU A 481 2.85 -37.20 -0.86
CA GLU A 481 2.31 -37.93 -2.02
C GLU A 481 0.84 -37.58 -2.34
N ALA A 482 0.04 -37.27 -1.30
CA ALA A 482 -1.35 -36.85 -1.46
C ALA A 482 -1.44 -35.42 -2.03
N GLU A 483 -0.64 -34.51 -1.51
CA GLU A 483 -0.57 -33.11 -1.95
C GLU A 483 -0.02 -33.01 -3.38
N VAL A 484 0.96 -33.83 -3.78
CA VAL A 484 1.41 -33.91 -5.18
C VAL A 484 0.27 -34.32 -6.12
N ALA A 485 -0.54 -35.31 -5.75
CA ALA A 485 -1.70 -35.73 -6.54
C ALA A 485 -2.79 -34.62 -6.61
N GLU A 486 -2.95 -33.85 -5.54
CA GLU A 486 -3.87 -32.70 -5.47
C GLU A 486 -3.38 -31.53 -6.35
N LEU A 487 -2.09 -31.17 -6.29
CA LEU A 487 -1.47 -30.18 -7.20
C LEU A 487 -1.58 -30.60 -8.67
N LEU A 488 -1.34 -31.89 -8.99
CA LEU A 488 -1.47 -32.42 -10.35
C LEU A 488 -2.93 -32.42 -10.84
N ALA A 489 -3.92 -32.48 -9.95
CA ALA A 489 -5.32 -32.28 -10.29
C ALA A 489 -5.59 -30.80 -10.60
N ILE A 490 -5.19 -29.89 -9.69
CA ILE A 490 -5.41 -28.44 -9.81
C ILE A 490 -4.76 -27.89 -11.08
N ALA A 491 -3.47 -28.16 -11.31
CA ALA A 491 -2.75 -27.70 -12.50
C ALA A 491 -3.39 -28.17 -13.82
N ARG A 492 -4.04 -29.34 -13.80
CA ARG A 492 -4.68 -29.98 -14.96
C ARG A 492 -6.10 -29.46 -15.21
N ASP A 493 -6.87 -29.15 -14.18
CA ASP A 493 -8.25 -28.69 -14.33
C ASP A 493 -8.30 -27.35 -15.08
N GLU A 494 -9.27 -27.20 -15.96
CA GLU A 494 -9.52 -25.99 -16.75
C GLU A 494 -10.65 -25.14 -16.15
N ALA A 495 -11.34 -25.64 -15.13
CA ALA A 495 -12.26 -24.87 -14.29
C ALA A 495 -11.56 -24.19 -13.10
N SER A 496 -10.39 -24.66 -12.68
CA SER A 496 -9.55 -24.00 -11.68
C SER A 496 -8.97 -22.68 -12.21
N PHE A 497 -8.85 -21.69 -11.33
CA PHE A 497 -8.29 -20.37 -11.63
C PHE A 497 -6.84 -20.45 -12.12
N ASP A 498 -6.45 -19.64 -13.12
CA ASP A 498 -5.09 -19.67 -13.68
C ASP A 498 -3.99 -19.32 -12.67
N VAL A 499 -4.29 -18.54 -11.62
CA VAL A 499 -3.35 -18.27 -10.50
C VAL A 499 -3.06 -19.55 -9.71
N ALA A 500 -4.10 -20.31 -9.35
CA ALA A 500 -3.96 -21.58 -8.64
C ALA A 500 -3.23 -22.62 -9.51
N ARG A 501 -3.54 -22.66 -10.81
CA ARG A 501 -2.91 -23.55 -11.79
C ARG A 501 -1.44 -23.21 -12.02
N GLY A 502 -1.08 -21.93 -12.04
CA GLY A 502 0.31 -21.46 -12.11
C GLY A 502 1.12 -21.90 -10.90
N ARG A 503 0.68 -21.52 -9.69
CA ARG A 503 1.33 -21.90 -8.44
C ARG A 503 1.40 -23.40 -8.21
N ALA A 504 0.43 -24.17 -8.69
CA ALA A 504 0.51 -25.63 -8.70
C ALA A 504 1.67 -26.14 -9.55
N LEU A 505 1.87 -25.61 -10.76
CA LEU A 505 3.01 -25.96 -11.64
C LEU A 505 4.36 -25.54 -11.05
N GLU A 506 4.45 -24.33 -10.46
CA GLU A 506 5.65 -23.82 -9.80
C GLU A 506 6.08 -24.72 -8.63
N LEU A 507 5.15 -25.08 -7.74
CA LEU A 507 5.40 -25.98 -6.61
C LEU A 507 5.75 -27.40 -7.07
N LEU A 508 5.06 -27.93 -8.09
CA LEU A 508 5.34 -29.26 -8.65
C LEU A 508 6.75 -29.33 -9.25
N ALA A 509 7.16 -28.30 -10.01
CA ALA A 509 8.49 -28.21 -10.61
C ALA A 509 9.63 -28.19 -9.57
N LYS A 510 9.33 -27.75 -8.35
CA LYS A 510 10.28 -27.63 -7.23
C LYS A 510 10.15 -28.77 -6.20
N THR A 511 9.23 -29.70 -6.42
CA THR A 511 9.00 -30.89 -5.58
C THR A 511 9.81 -32.10 -6.06
N SER A 512 10.10 -33.05 -5.17
CA SER A 512 10.70 -34.35 -5.55
C SER A 512 9.65 -35.25 -6.21
N LEU A 513 9.57 -35.20 -7.55
CA LEU A 513 8.66 -36.02 -8.35
C LEU A 513 9.28 -37.37 -8.78
N ASP A 514 8.43 -38.36 -9.03
CA ASP A 514 8.82 -39.57 -9.79
C ASP A 514 8.78 -39.34 -11.32
N GLU A 515 9.19 -40.33 -12.11
CA GLU A 515 9.26 -40.24 -13.57
C GLU A 515 7.88 -40.09 -14.23
N GLU A 516 6.81 -40.69 -13.69
CA GLU A 516 5.45 -40.56 -14.23
C GLU A 516 4.88 -39.17 -13.90
N GLN A 517 5.07 -38.71 -12.66
CA GLN A 517 4.69 -37.38 -12.19
C GLN A 517 5.41 -36.27 -12.96
N ALA A 518 6.73 -36.36 -13.15
CA ALA A 518 7.50 -35.35 -13.88
C ALA A 518 7.09 -35.26 -15.36
N ASN A 519 6.85 -36.39 -16.02
CA ASN A 519 6.32 -36.42 -17.38
C ASN A 519 4.90 -35.82 -17.47
N GLU A 520 4.06 -36.00 -16.45
CA GLU A 520 2.73 -35.37 -16.38
C GLU A 520 2.82 -33.85 -16.18
N VAL A 521 3.73 -33.33 -15.34
CA VAL A 521 3.96 -31.88 -15.20
C VAL A 521 4.41 -31.28 -16.54
N VAL A 522 5.37 -31.91 -17.22
CA VAL A 522 5.78 -31.53 -18.58
C VAL A 522 4.57 -31.52 -19.52
N ARG A 523 3.70 -32.54 -19.49
CA ARG A 523 2.50 -32.60 -20.34
C ARG A 523 1.50 -31.46 -20.03
N ILE A 524 1.28 -31.13 -18.77
CA ILE A 524 0.38 -30.03 -18.36
C ILE A 524 0.96 -28.68 -18.78
N ALA A 525 2.23 -28.43 -18.50
CA ALA A 525 2.90 -27.18 -18.83
C ALA A 525 2.93 -26.92 -20.35
N ARG A 526 3.28 -27.93 -21.16
CA ARG A 526 3.20 -27.84 -22.63
C ARG A 526 1.79 -27.52 -23.12
N ALA A 527 0.77 -28.07 -22.46
CA ALA A 527 -0.63 -27.80 -22.78
C ALA A 527 -1.11 -26.41 -22.32
N ALA A 528 -0.50 -25.80 -21.31
CA ALA A 528 -0.78 -24.41 -20.92
C ALA A 528 -0.21 -23.41 -21.94
N LEU A 529 1.02 -23.62 -22.40
CA LEU A 529 1.64 -22.76 -23.43
C LEU A 529 0.92 -22.85 -24.78
N ALA A 530 0.59 -24.06 -25.22
CA ALA A 530 -0.08 -24.27 -26.51
C ALA A 530 -1.54 -23.77 -26.58
N ARG A 531 -2.14 -23.31 -25.47
CA ARG A 531 -3.57 -22.93 -25.40
C ARG A 531 -3.78 -21.41 -25.34
N PRO A 532 -4.48 -20.80 -26.32
CA PRO A 532 -4.89 -19.40 -26.28
C PRO A 532 -5.71 -19.02 -25.05
N SER A 533 -6.43 -19.99 -24.45
CA SER A 533 -7.32 -19.80 -23.29
C SER A 533 -6.65 -19.90 -21.92
N SER A 534 -5.37 -20.27 -21.82
CA SER A 534 -4.65 -20.23 -20.54
C SER A 534 -4.12 -18.82 -20.26
N GLY A 535 -4.42 -18.27 -19.08
CA GLY A 535 -3.96 -16.96 -18.63
C GLY A 535 -2.46 -16.87 -18.41
N ARG A 536 -1.96 -15.64 -18.25
CA ARG A 536 -0.52 -15.32 -18.15
C ARG A 536 0.21 -16.14 -17.11
N ARG A 537 -0.26 -16.15 -15.86
CA ARG A 537 0.46 -16.79 -14.74
C ARG A 537 0.65 -18.29 -14.95
N ALA A 538 -0.37 -18.98 -15.46
CA ALA A 538 -0.25 -20.39 -15.86
C ALA A 538 0.72 -20.64 -17.03
N ARG A 539 0.97 -19.66 -17.90
CA ARG A 539 2.02 -19.72 -18.95
C ARG A 539 3.41 -19.45 -18.39
N LEU A 540 3.58 -18.45 -17.53
CA LEU A 540 4.85 -18.15 -16.87
C LEU A 540 5.31 -19.36 -16.03
N ALA A 541 4.43 -19.89 -15.18
CA ALA A 541 4.63 -21.12 -14.43
C ALA A 541 5.03 -22.32 -15.32
N ALA A 542 4.38 -22.47 -16.48
CA ALA A 542 4.66 -23.54 -17.42
C ALA A 542 6.06 -23.38 -18.08
N ILE A 543 6.51 -22.16 -18.34
CA ILE A 543 7.87 -21.88 -18.81
C ILE A 543 8.89 -22.28 -17.74
N GLU A 544 8.67 -21.95 -16.46
CA GLU A 544 9.59 -22.30 -15.38
C GLU A 544 9.60 -23.80 -15.08
N ALA A 545 8.42 -24.45 -15.10
CA ALA A 545 8.30 -25.90 -14.94
C ALA A 545 9.00 -26.67 -16.07
N LEU A 546 8.91 -26.20 -17.32
CA LEU A 546 9.64 -26.82 -18.42
C LEU A 546 11.13 -26.48 -18.38
N GLY A 547 11.51 -25.25 -18.03
CA GLY A 547 12.91 -24.84 -17.91
C GLY A 547 13.69 -25.65 -16.85
N SER A 548 13.03 -26.02 -15.76
CA SER A 548 13.58 -26.84 -14.67
C SER A 548 13.54 -28.35 -14.95
N LEU A 549 12.45 -28.89 -15.52
CA LEU A 549 12.29 -30.33 -15.74
C LEU A 549 12.82 -30.83 -17.10
N SER A 550 12.63 -30.08 -18.19
CA SER A 550 13.09 -30.46 -19.54
C SER A 550 13.22 -29.24 -20.46
N HIS A 551 14.42 -28.63 -20.45
CA HIS A 551 14.77 -27.51 -21.33
C HIS A 551 14.60 -27.84 -22.84
N ALA A 552 14.59 -29.13 -23.23
CA ALA A 552 14.28 -29.56 -24.59
C ALA A 552 12.78 -29.47 -24.90
N ASP A 553 11.91 -29.81 -23.93
CA ASP A 553 10.46 -29.65 -24.07
C ASP A 553 9.99 -28.20 -23.98
N LEU A 554 10.72 -27.33 -23.24
CA LEU A 554 10.49 -25.88 -23.23
C LEU A 554 10.52 -25.30 -24.65
N TRP A 555 11.66 -25.41 -25.34
CA TRP A 555 11.78 -24.87 -26.70
C TRP A 555 10.86 -25.58 -27.71
N ALA A 556 10.61 -26.88 -27.53
CA ALA A 556 9.65 -27.64 -28.34
C ALA A 556 8.16 -27.39 -27.97
N ALA A 557 7.88 -26.49 -27.03
CA ALA A 557 6.53 -26.01 -26.68
C ALA A 557 6.36 -24.50 -26.94
N LEU A 558 7.46 -23.76 -27.12
CA LEU A 558 7.49 -22.37 -27.52
C LEU A 558 7.50 -22.19 -29.05
N ASP A 559 8.05 -23.14 -29.82
CA ASP A 559 8.04 -23.10 -31.30
C ASP A 559 6.61 -23.01 -31.87
N GLY A 560 6.28 -21.86 -32.47
CA GLY A 560 4.94 -21.55 -32.98
C GLY A 560 3.86 -21.34 -31.92
N SER A 561 4.23 -21.11 -30.66
CA SER A 561 3.29 -21.02 -29.54
C SER A 561 2.54 -19.68 -29.46
N PRO A 562 1.21 -19.67 -29.24
CA PRO A 562 0.45 -18.43 -29.01
C PRO A 562 0.79 -17.77 -27.66
N ALA A 563 1.50 -18.47 -26.77
CA ALA A 563 2.01 -17.87 -25.52
C ALA A 563 2.94 -16.68 -25.78
N LEU A 564 3.69 -16.68 -26.88
CA LEU A 564 4.61 -15.61 -27.28
C LEU A 564 3.91 -14.37 -27.87
N GLU A 565 2.58 -14.38 -27.98
CA GLU A 565 1.80 -13.17 -28.33
C GLU A 565 1.56 -12.27 -27.10
N ASP A 566 1.78 -12.77 -25.88
CA ASP A 566 1.78 -11.97 -24.65
C ASP A 566 3.18 -11.38 -24.39
N PRO A 567 3.33 -10.04 -24.22
CA PRO A 567 4.63 -9.41 -24.12
C PRO A 567 5.41 -9.81 -22.86
N VAL A 568 4.72 -10.02 -21.73
CA VAL A 568 5.35 -10.42 -20.46
C VAL A 568 5.86 -11.86 -20.57
N VAL A 569 5.11 -12.73 -21.23
CA VAL A 569 5.52 -14.11 -21.50
C VAL A 569 6.70 -14.17 -22.48
N SER A 570 6.72 -13.32 -23.51
CA SER A 570 7.86 -13.20 -24.42
C SER A 570 9.11 -12.67 -23.70
N GLU A 571 8.99 -11.63 -22.88
CA GLU A 571 10.09 -11.08 -22.10
C GLU A 571 10.65 -12.12 -21.12
N ARG A 572 9.79 -12.90 -20.44
CA ARG A 572 10.25 -14.00 -19.57
C ARG A 572 11.06 -15.03 -20.35
N VAL A 573 10.66 -15.39 -21.56
CA VAL A 573 11.42 -16.33 -22.43
C VAL A 573 12.77 -15.76 -22.85
N ASP A 574 12.86 -14.46 -23.14
CA ASP A 574 14.14 -13.80 -23.48
C ASP A 574 15.11 -13.70 -22.28
N THR A 575 14.69 -14.04 -21.05
CA THR A 575 15.54 -14.08 -19.84
C THR A 575 16.16 -15.45 -19.49
N LEU A 576 15.94 -16.50 -20.31
CA LEU A 576 16.29 -17.91 -20.02
C LEU A 576 17.45 -18.47 -20.88
#